data_AF-A0A813C2X2-F1
#
_entry.id   AF-A0A813C2X2-F1
#
_cell.length_a   1.000
_cell.length_b   1.000
_cell.length_c   1.000
_cell.angle_alpha   90.00
_cell.angle_beta   90.00
_cell.angle_gamma   90.00
#
_symmetry.space_group_name_H-M   'P 1'
#
loop_
_entity.id
_entity.type
_entity.pdbx_description
1 polymer ?
#
loop_
_entity_poly.entity_id
_entity_poly.type
_entity_poly.pdbx_seq_one_letter_code
_entity_poly.pdbx_strand_id
1 'polypeptide(L)'
;MMPETSADVIPVGQDEEVVYSEGLLTSYRSPTFRAAFPFGHGLAFTSFEYSGPHRLHKDCGVAVCVAVLVKNVGQRSGEELVQAYVHFPDPVGGDEAWIQATPAFGQHCPIHHPSL
;
A
#
# COMPACT_ATOMS: atom_id res chain seq x y z
N MET A 1 -4.32 4.45 -11.96
CA MET A 1 -3.95 5.81 -11.50
C MET A 1 -4.39 6.80 -12.56
N MET A 2 -4.74 8.02 -12.18
CA MET A 2 -5.04 9.07 -13.17
C MET A 2 -3.76 9.86 -13.45
N PRO A 3 -3.41 10.11 -14.72
CA PRO A 3 -2.27 10.94 -15.06
C PRO A 3 -2.45 12.37 -14.53
N GLU A 4 -1.35 13.04 -14.21
CA GLU A 4 -1.38 14.46 -13.79
C GLU A 4 -1.98 15.34 -14.90
N THR A 5 -1.60 15.07 -16.16
CA THR A 5 -2.08 15.81 -17.32
C THR A 5 -2.46 14.88 -18.47
N SER A 6 -3.21 15.39 -19.45
CA SER A 6 -3.49 14.65 -20.69
C SER A 6 -2.24 14.40 -21.54
N ALA A 7 -1.13 15.10 -21.27
CA ALA A 7 0.15 14.86 -21.94
C ALA A 7 0.87 13.60 -21.41
N ASP A 8 0.47 13.07 -20.25
CA ASP A 8 1.07 11.87 -19.64
C ASP A 8 0.37 10.56 -20.07
N VAL A 9 -0.37 10.60 -21.19
CA VAL A 9 -1.03 9.43 -21.79
C VAL A 9 -0.03 8.72 -22.72
N ILE A 10 -0.03 7.38 -22.68
CA ILE A 10 0.81 6.58 -23.58
C ILE A 10 0.35 6.84 -25.03
N PRO A 11 1.24 7.34 -25.91
CA PRO A 11 0.90 7.58 -27.30
C PRO A 11 0.65 6.25 -28.02
N VAL A 12 -0.23 6.28 -29.02
CA VAL A 12 -0.47 5.12 -29.87
C VAL A 12 0.80 4.83 -30.67
N GLY A 13 1.31 3.60 -30.57
CA GLY A 13 2.45 3.15 -31.36
C GLY A 13 2.12 3.16 -32.85
N GLN A 14 3.06 3.64 -33.68
CA GLN A 14 2.90 3.68 -35.14
C GLN A 14 3.64 2.54 -35.84
N ASP A 15 4.44 1.78 -35.09
CA ASP A 15 5.23 0.66 -35.59
C ASP A 15 4.46 -0.67 -35.46
N GLU A 16 4.83 -1.65 -36.27
CA GLU A 16 4.25 -3.00 -36.21
C GLU A 16 4.67 -3.78 -34.95
N GLU A 17 5.74 -3.34 -34.28
CA GLU A 17 6.30 -3.93 -33.06
C GLU A 17 6.30 -2.91 -31.91
N VAL A 18 5.91 -3.35 -30.71
CA VAL A 18 5.86 -2.52 -29.50
C VAL A 18 6.89 -3.03 -28.49
N VAL A 19 7.92 -2.23 -28.22
CA VAL A 19 9.00 -2.57 -27.28
C VAL A 19 8.70 -2.01 -25.88
N TYR A 20 8.55 -2.89 -24.90
CA TYR A 20 8.34 -2.56 -23.48
C TYR A 20 9.65 -2.18 -22.77
N SER A 21 10.21 -1.04 -23.14
CA SER A 21 11.49 -0.54 -22.61
C SER A 21 11.47 -0.21 -21.11
N GLU A 22 10.28 0.00 -20.52
CA GLU A 22 10.09 0.31 -19.11
C GLU A 22 10.28 -0.90 -18.17
N GLY A 23 10.23 -2.12 -18.72
CA GLY A 23 10.32 -3.35 -17.93
C GLY A 23 9.31 -3.39 -16.77
N LEU A 24 9.80 -3.63 -15.55
CA LEU A 24 8.96 -3.67 -14.34
C LEU A 24 8.58 -2.27 -13.80
N LEU A 25 9.17 -1.20 -14.33
CA LEU A 25 8.97 0.18 -13.86
C LEU A 25 7.73 0.83 -14.48
N THR A 26 6.63 0.07 -14.52
CA THR A 26 5.35 0.53 -15.06
C THR A 26 4.45 1.13 -13.97
N SER A 27 3.59 2.06 -14.37
CA SER A 27 2.59 2.69 -13.49
C SER A 27 3.21 3.29 -12.21
N TYR A 28 2.68 2.97 -11.02
CA TYR A 28 3.15 3.51 -9.75
C TYR A 28 4.60 3.11 -9.39
N ARG A 29 5.16 2.11 -10.08
CA ARG A 29 6.57 1.71 -9.92
C ARG A 29 7.51 2.60 -10.75
N SER A 30 6.97 3.38 -11.68
CA SER A 30 7.75 4.32 -12.49
C SER A 30 8.27 5.45 -11.58
N PRO A 31 9.58 5.74 -11.60
CA PRO A 31 10.15 6.84 -10.82
C PRO A 31 9.85 8.22 -11.43
N THR A 32 9.41 8.27 -12.69
CA THR A 32 9.18 9.51 -13.44
C THR A 32 7.70 9.82 -13.68
N PHE A 33 6.80 8.86 -13.48
CA PHE A 33 5.37 9.06 -13.68
C PHE A 33 4.77 9.94 -12.58
N ARG A 34 4.04 10.99 -12.99
CA ARG A 34 3.32 11.88 -12.07
C ARG A 34 1.82 11.61 -12.13
N ALA A 35 1.23 11.33 -10.97
CA ALA A 35 -0.18 10.99 -10.82
C ALA A 35 -0.96 12.18 -10.28
N ALA A 36 -2.11 12.49 -10.88
CA ALA A 36 -3.12 13.33 -10.22
C ALA A 36 -3.68 12.63 -8.97
N PHE A 37 -3.90 11.32 -9.09
CA PHE A 37 -4.30 10.45 -7.98
C PHE A 37 -3.40 9.20 -7.97
N PRO A 38 -2.53 9.03 -6.96
CA PRO A 38 -1.60 7.91 -6.91
C PRO A 38 -2.34 6.58 -6.71
N PHE A 39 -1.64 5.48 -6.95
CA PHE A 39 -2.17 4.16 -6.61
C PHE A 39 -2.49 4.10 -5.12
N GLY A 40 -3.63 3.49 -4.78
CA GLY A 40 -4.11 3.42 -3.40
C GLY A 40 -4.71 4.72 -2.84
N HIS A 41 -4.82 5.79 -3.64
CA HIS A 41 -5.49 7.01 -3.21
C HIS A 41 -6.99 6.77 -2.98
N GLY A 42 -7.49 7.23 -1.84
CA GLY A 42 -8.89 7.18 -1.46
C GLY A 42 -9.23 8.32 -0.51
N LEU A 43 -10.44 8.84 -0.63
CA LEU A 43 -10.98 9.85 0.28
C LEU A 43 -11.97 9.18 1.23
N ALA A 44 -12.03 9.69 2.46
CA ALA A 44 -13.03 9.31 3.45
C ALA A 44 -13.78 10.54 3.95
N PHE A 45 -15.04 10.35 4.38
CA PHE A 45 -15.83 11.41 5.04
C PHE A 45 -15.45 11.63 6.52
N THR A 46 -14.44 10.92 7.00
CA THR A 46 -13.81 11.07 8.31
C THR A 46 -12.29 11.10 8.14
N SER A 47 -11.56 11.43 9.21
CA SER A 47 -10.10 11.47 9.20
C SER A 47 -9.53 10.36 10.06
N PHE A 48 -8.40 9.79 9.63
CA PHE A 48 -7.68 8.74 10.35
C PHE A 48 -6.25 9.19 10.68
N GLU A 49 -5.80 8.87 11.89
CA GLU A 49 -4.41 9.03 12.30
C GLU A 49 -3.73 7.66 12.37
N TYR A 50 -2.48 7.62 11.92
CA TYR A 50 -1.64 6.43 11.91
C TYR A 50 -0.50 6.61 12.91
N SER A 51 -0.21 5.56 13.68
CA SER A 51 1.04 5.49 14.43
C SER A 51 2.24 5.21 13.50
N GLY A 52 3.45 5.37 14.02
CA GLY A 52 4.63 4.79 13.37
C GLY A 52 4.47 3.26 13.25
N PRO A 53 4.76 2.65 12.09
CA PRO A 53 4.78 1.21 11.96
C PRO A 53 5.93 0.64 12.80
N HIS A 54 5.68 -0.49 13.46
CA HIS A 54 6.70 -1.18 14.24
C HIS A 54 6.65 -2.69 14.02
N ARG A 55 7.81 -3.33 14.11
CA ARG A 55 7.93 -4.78 13.97
C ARG A 55 7.38 -5.45 15.22
N LEU A 56 6.56 -6.48 15.03
CA LEU A 56 6.13 -7.35 16.12
C LEU A 56 7.21 -8.39 16.40
N HIS A 57 7.60 -8.53 17.66
CA HIS A 57 8.50 -9.58 18.14
C HIS A 57 7.72 -10.86 18.42
N LYS A 58 7.03 -11.38 17.40
CA LYS A 58 6.35 -12.67 17.43
C LYS A 58 6.86 -13.53 16.28
N ASP A 59 6.77 -14.84 16.42
CA ASP A 59 7.12 -15.75 15.33
C ASP A 59 6.12 -15.56 14.17
N CYS A 60 6.66 -15.21 13.01
CA CYS A 60 5.91 -15.03 11.77
C CYS A 60 6.47 -15.93 10.66
N GLY A 61 7.21 -16.98 11.02
CA GLY A 61 7.87 -17.88 10.09
C GLY A 61 8.84 -17.11 9.17
N VAL A 62 8.64 -17.23 7.86
CA VAL A 62 9.43 -16.54 6.83
C VAL A 62 9.02 -15.08 6.60
N ALA A 63 7.94 -14.61 7.24
CA ALA A 63 7.39 -13.28 7.05
C ALA A 63 7.88 -12.27 8.11
N VAL A 64 7.67 -10.98 7.83
CA VAL A 64 7.85 -9.91 8.81
C VAL A 64 6.49 -9.40 9.25
N CYS A 65 6.18 -9.53 10.54
CA CYS A 65 4.99 -8.92 11.09
C CYS A 65 5.24 -7.46 11.45
N VAL A 66 4.44 -6.58 10.87
CA VAL A 66 4.40 -5.15 11.16
C VAL A 66 3.03 -4.82 11.74
N ALA A 67 3.01 -3.98 12.78
CA ALA A 67 1.79 -3.42 13.33
C ALA A 67 1.78 -1.90 13.17
N VAL A 68 0.60 -1.38 12.91
CA VAL A 68 0.30 0.05 12.90
C VAL A 68 -1.06 0.24 13.58
N LEU A 69 -1.14 1.23 14.47
CA LEU A 69 -2.41 1.63 15.05
C LEU A 69 -3.05 2.64 14.13
N VAL A 70 -4.33 2.42 13.84
CA VAL A 70 -5.15 3.33 13.05
C VAL A 70 -6.31 3.78 13.93
N LYS A 71 -6.49 5.10 14.04
CA LYS A 71 -7.55 5.70 14.84
C LYS A 71 -8.41 6.60 13.98
N ASN A 72 -9.71 6.36 13.98
CA ASN A 72 -10.68 7.33 13.47
C ASN A 72 -10.76 8.50 14.45
N VAL A 73 -10.38 9.70 13.99
CA VAL A 73 -10.38 10.93 14.80
C VAL A 73 -11.45 11.93 14.37
N GLY A 74 -12.23 11.60 13.33
CA GLY A 74 -13.34 12.43 12.89
C GLY A 74 -14.67 12.08 13.57
N GLN A 75 -15.72 12.77 13.16
CA GLN A 75 -17.06 12.70 13.78
C GLN A 75 -17.99 11.68 13.09
N ARG A 76 -17.51 10.96 12.08
CA ARG A 76 -18.30 10.01 11.29
C ARG A 76 -17.67 8.63 11.37
N SER A 77 -18.49 7.58 11.38
CA SER A 77 -18.02 6.22 11.13
C SER A 77 -17.42 6.13 9.73
N GLY A 78 -16.34 5.38 9.60
CA GLY A 78 -15.67 5.16 8.33
C GLY A 78 -14.79 3.92 8.40
N GLU A 79 -14.44 3.41 7.23
CA GLU A 79 -13.49 2.31 7.05
C GLU A 79 -12.21 2.87 6.44
N GLU A 80 -11.09 2.19 6.73
CA GLU A 80 -9.77 2.59 6.27
C GLU A 80 -9.01 1.35 5.80
N LEU A 81 -8.32 1.47 4.66
CA LEU A 81 -7.57 0.37 4.06
C LEU A 81 -6.07 0.64 4.22
N VAL A 82 -5.47 -0.03 5.20
CA VAL A 82 -4.03 0.08 5.49
C VAL A 82 -3.22 -0.60 4.39
N GLN A 83 -2.33 0.15 3.74
CA GLN A 83 -1.47 -0.33 2.65
C GLN A 83 -0.01 -0.38 3.10
N ALA A 84 0.67 -1.51 2.87
CA ALA A 84 2.09 -1.69 3.14
C ALA A 84 2.86 -1.88 1.83
N TYR A 85 3.94 -1.12 1.65
CA TYR A 85 4.81 -1.17 0.49
C TYR A 85 6.21 -1.64 0.89
N VAL A 86 6.82 -2.47 0.06
CA VAL A 86 8.18 -2.99 0.29
C VAL A 86 9.11 -2.39 -0.76
N HIS A 87 10.26 -1.89 -0.30
CA HIS A 87 11.33 -1.39 -1.16
C HIS A 87 12.56 -2.28 -0.97
N PHE A 88 13.11 -2.75 -2.08
CA PHE A 88 14.33 -3.57 -2.09
C PHE A 88 15.55 -2.65 -2.33
N PRO A 89 16.65 -2.79 -1.56
CA PRO A 89 17.82 -1.94 -1.71
C PRO A 89 18.55 -2.13 -3.05
N ASP A 90 18.46 -3.32 -3.66
CA ASP A 90 18.98 -3.59 -5.00
C ASP A 90 17.81 -3.84 -5.98
N PRO A 91 17.92 -3.42 -7.25
CA PRO A 91 16.98 -3.83 -8.29
C PRO A 91 17.23 -5.32 -8.56
N VAL A 92 16.59 -6.18 -7.77
CA VAL A 92 16.72 -7.63 -7.90
C VAL A 92 16.17 -8.04 -9.26
N GLY A 93 17.08 -8.31 -10.19
CA GLY A 93 16.82 -9.28 -11.24
C GLY A 93 16.62 -10.64 -10.58
N GLY A 94 15.43 -11.20 -10.76
CA GLY A 94 15.10 -12.58 -10.44
C GLY A 94 15.02 -12.86 -8.94
N ASP A 95 13.84 -12.69 -8.35
CA ASP A 95 13.15 -13.71 -7.56
C ASP A 95 11.83 -13.12 -7.04
N GLU A 96 10.74 -13.84 -7.26
CA GLU A 96 9.38 -13.42 -6.92
C GLU A 96 9.26 -13.21 -5.40
N ALA A 97 9.07 -11.97 -4.97
CA ALA A 97 8.77 -11.67 -3.58
C ALA A 97 7.28 -11.91 -3.29
N TRP A 98 6.97 -12.98 -2.56
CA TRP A 98 5.62 -13.25 -2.08
C TRP A 98 5.29 -12.36 -0.87
N ILE A 99 4.38 -11.41 -1.04
CA ILE A 99 3.86 -10.58 0.05
C ILE A 99 2.55 -11.20 0.53
N GLN A 100 2.56 -11.82 1.71
CA GLN A 100 1.33 -12.21 2.41
C GLN A 100 0.96 -11.13 3.42
N ALA A 101 -0.09 -10.35 3.11
CA ALA A 101 -0.69 -9.41 4.04
C ALA A 101 -1.93 -10.06 4.66
N THR A 102 -1.80 -10.59 5.87
CA THR A 102 -2.96 -11.06 6.64
C THR A 102 -3.44 -9.89 7.50
N PRO A 103 -4.60 -9.27 7.20
CA PRO A 103 -5.11 -8.21 8.05
C PRO A 103 -5.47 -8.80 9.41
N ALA A 104 -4.72 -8.42 10.44
CA ALA A 104 -5.17 -8.61 11.81
C ALA A 104 -6.21 -7.52 12.09
N PHE A 105 -7.46 -7.77 11.70
CA PHE A 105 -8.57 -6.95 12.18
C PHE A 105 -8.58 -7.06 13.69
N GLY A 106 -8.46 -5.91 14.37
CA GLY A 106 -8.66 -5.82 15.80
C GLY A 106 -10.10 -6.25 16.11
N GLN A 107 -10.31 -7.55 16.29
CA GLN A 107 -11.38 -8.01 17.15
C GLN A 107 -11.10 -7.33 18.48
N HIS A 108 -12.00 -6.43 18.84
CA HIS A 108 -12.14 -5.89 20.17
C HIS A 108 -11.69 -6.97 21.17
N CYS A 109 -10.52 -6.82 21.77
CA CYS A 109 -10.13 -7.68 22.87
C CYS A 109 -11.13 -7.33 23.97
N PRO A 110 -12.09 -8.20 24.35
CA PRO A 110 -12.92 -7.88 25.49
C PRO A 110 -11.95 -7.87 26.67
N ILE A 111 -11.71 -6.68 27.21
CA ILE A 111 -11.10 -6.54 28.53
C ILE A 111 -12.11 -7.20 29.46
N HIS A 112 -11.90 -8.49 29.73
CA HIS A 112 -12.52 -9.16 30.85
C HIS A 112 -11.93 -8.49 32.08
N HIS A 113 -12.61 -7.46 32.57
CA HIS A 113 -12.49 -7.06 33.96
C HIS A 113 -12.89 -8.28 34.78
N PRO A 114 -12.02 -8.84 35.65
CA PRO A 114 -12.50 -9.73 36.68
C PRO A 114 -13.39 -8.91 37.61
N SER A 115 -14.69 -9.17 37.53
CA SER A 115 -15.65 -8.74 38.54
C SER A 115 -15.38 -9.53 39.82
N LEU A 116 -15.06 -8.77 40.88
CA LEU A 116 -14.99 -9.15 42.31
C LEU A 116 -13.85 -10.09 42.74
#